data_AF-A0A2N1PIP7-F1
#
_entry.id   AF-A0A2N1PIP7-F1
#
_cell.length_a   1.000
_cell.length_b   1.000
_cell.length_c   1.000
_cell.angle_alpha   90.00
_cell.angle_beta   90.00
_cell.angle_gamma   90.00
#
_symmetry.space_group_name_H-M   'P 1'
#
loop_
_entity.id
_entity.type
_entity.pdbx_description
1 polymer ?
#
loop_
_entity_poly.entity_id
_entity_poly.type
_entity_poly.pdbx_seq_one_letter_code
_entity_poly.pdbx_strand_id
1 'polypeptide(L)'
;QDGKGYIEKDWGKSFPDAYVWLQSNHFKDQQTSFMFSYANIPFLGFHFKGLIANLVINNKEYRFATYNRAKILDEKLNGSSASYLIKKGKYLLQIDAHSTSQIDLVSPRNGQMIEQIKEGLSGQIQLTLKYKNKIIYQDTGYHAGIEIMKK
;
A
#
# COMPACT_ATOMS: atom_id res chain seq x y z
N GLN A 1 1.26 16.40 18.58
CA GLN A 1 0.49 15.88 17.44
C GLN A 1 1.47 15.87 16.27
N ASP A 2 2.13 14.74 16.01
CA ASP A 2 3.10 14.60 14.93
C ASP A 2 2.57 13.58 13.93
N GLY A 3 1.78 14.07 12.97
CA GLY A 3 1.27 13.25 11.87
C GLY A 3 2.39 12.88 10.92
N LYS A 4 2.56 11.59 10.63
CA LYS A 4 3.49 11.11 9.60
C LYS A 4 2.81 11.15 8.25
N GLY A 5 3.03 12.23 7.50
CA GLY A 5 2.57 12.37 6.12
C GLY A 5 3.63 11.89 5.13
N TYR A 6 3.25 11.04 4.18
CA TYR A 6 3.95 10.92 2.90
C TYR A 6 3.08 11.63 1.87
N ILE A 7 3.67 12.54 1.10
CA ILE A 7 2.98 13.30 0.05
C ILE A 7 3.67 12.98 -1.27
N GLU A 8 2.94 12.40 -2.21
CA GLU A 8 3.34 12.28 -3.61
C GLU A 8 2.44 13.18 -4.45
N LYS A 9 3.03 13.89 -5.41
CA LYS A 9 2.32 14.84 -6.27
C LYS A 9 2.06 14.16 -7.60
N ASP A 10 0.81 13.77 -7.85
CA ASP A 10 0.43 13.21 -9.13
C ASP A 10 0.22 14.32 -10.17
N TRP A 11 1.04 14.32 -11.23
CA TRP A 11 0.83 15.12 -12.44
C TRP A 11 0.54 14.16 -13.60
N GLY A 12 -0.70 14.14 -14.09
CA GLY A 12 -1.12 13.28 -15.20
C GLY A 12 -2.49 13.64 -15.76
N LYS A 13 -2.71 13.41 -17.06
CA LYS A 13 -3.94 13.75 -17.80
C LYS A 13 -5.01 12.64 -17.75
N SER A 14 -4.70 11.47 -17.17
CA SER A 14 -5.58 10.29 -17.14
C SER A 14 -5.21 9.38 -15.96
N PHE A 15 -6.22 8.93 -15.20
CA PHE A 15 -6.04 7.93 -14.12
C PHE A 15 -5.55 6.59 -14.70
N PRO A 16 -4.72 5.81 -13.96
CA PRO A 16 -4.26 4.50 -14.42
C PRO A 16 -5.42 3.50 -14.60
N ASP A 17 -5.29 2.61 -15.58
CA ASP A 17 -6.33 1.63 -15.95
C ASP A 17 -6.60 0.57 -14.87
N ALA A 18 -5.61 0.27 -14.04
CA ALA A 18 -5.69 -0.61 -12.89
C ALA A 18 -4.59 -0.21 -11.90
N TYR A 19 -4.92 -0.17 -10.61
CA TYR A 19 -3.95 0.16 -9.59
C TYR A 19 -4.27 -0.50 -8.25
N VAL A 20 -3.23 -0.66 -7.44
CA VAL A 20 -3.34 -1.00 -6.03
C VAL A 20 -2.54 0.00 -5.22
N TRP A 21 -3.19 0.60 -4.22
CA TRP A 21 -2.58 1.51 -3.27
C TRP A 21 -2.80 0.99 -1.85
N LEU A 22 -1.71 0.85 -1.09
CA LEU A 22 -1.73 0.36 0.28
C LEU A 22 -0.94 1.32 1.16
N GLN A 23 -1.47 1.66 2.33
CA GLN A 23 -0.78 2.55 3.27
C GLN A 23 -1.16 2.24 4.71
N SER A 24 -0.17 2.30 5.62
CA SER A 24 -0.44 2.33 7.06
C SER A 24 0.67 3.09 7.78
N ASN A 25 0.30 3.77 8.86
CA ASN A 25 1.22 4.37 9.84
C ASN A 25 1.04 3.75 11.25
N HIS A 26 0.14 2.78 11.40
CA HIS A 26 -0.29 2.25 12.69
C HIS A 26 0.19 0.81 12.84
N PHE A 27 1.50 0.65 12.99
CA PHE A 27 2.16 -0.63 13.26
C PHE A 27 2.34 -0.83 14.76
N LYS A 28 2.71 -2.05 15.19
CA LYS A 28 3.09 -2.29 16.59
C LYS A 28 4.32 -1.47 16.95
N ASP A 29 5.29 -1.40 16.05
CA ASP A 29 6.36 -0.41 16.12
C ASP A 29 5.83 0.95 15.64
N GLN A 30 5.64 1.87 16.58
CA GLN A 30 5.16 3.23 16.32
C GLN A 30 6.10 4.04 15.40
N GLN A 31 7.35 3.62 15.22
CA GLN A 31 8.30 4.24 14.30
C GLN A 31 8.21 3.68 12.87
N THR A 32 7.33 2.72 12.62
CA THR A 32 7.13 2.16 11.29
C THR A 32 6.05 2.91 10.50
N SER A 33 6.32 3.13 9.22
CA SER A 33 5.31 3.50 8.23
C SER A 33 5.51 2.75 6.93
N PHE A 34 4.41 2.56 6.20
CA PHE A 34 4.42 1.84 4.95
C PHE A 34 3.50 2.49 3.93
N MET A 35 3.99 2.57 2.70
CA MET A 35 3.22 2.94 1.52
C MET A 35 3.64 2.05 0.35
N PHE A 36 2.66 1.63 -0.45
CA PHE A 36 2.84 0.88 -1.68
C PHE A 36 1.87 1.37 -2.74
N SER A 37 2.37 1.51 -3.96
CA SER A 37 1.62 1.83 -5.16
C SER A 37 2.12 0.94 -6.30
N TYR A 38 1.18 0.28 -6.96
CA TYR A 38 1.43 -0.49 -8.17
C TYR A 38 0.34 -0.21 -9.19
N ALA A 39 0.71 0.36 -10.33
CA ALA A 39 -0.25 0.87 -11.30
C ALA A 39 0.19 0.57 -12.74
N ASN A 40 -0.78 0.33 -13.61
CA ASN A 40 -0.56 0.32 -15.06
C ASN A 40 -0.65 1.75 -15.60
N ILE A 41 0.49 2.32 -16.00
CA ILE A 41 0.61 3.72 -16.41
C ILE A 41 0.67 3.79 -17.94
N PRO A 42 -0.28 4.49 -18.59
CA PRO A 42 -0.20 4.77 -20.02
C PRO A 42 0.90 5.82 -20.28
N PHE A 43 1.79 5.54 -21.22
CA PHE A 43 2.86 6.46 -21.61
C PHE A 43 3.12 6.38 -23.13
N LEU A 44 2.77 7.47 -23.83
CA LEU A 44 3.03 7.68 -25.28
C LEU A 44 2.73 6.45 -26.16
N GLY A 45 1.54 5.86 -26.02
CA GLY A 45 1.09 4.72 -26.82
C GLY A 45 1.51 3.35 -26.29
N PHE A 46 2.32 3.29 -25.23
CA PHE A 46 2.68 2.07 -24.52
C PHE A 46 2.12 2.08 -23.08
N HIS A 47 2.18 0.94 -22.42
CA HIS A 47 1.82 0.80 -21.01
C HIS A 47 3.00 0.22 -20.25
N PHE A 48 3.28 0.75 -19.06
CA PHE A 48 4.26 0.17 -18.15
C PHE A 48 3.67 0.03 -16.74
N LYS A 49 4.11 -1.01 -16.03
CA LYS A 49 3.72 -1.20 -14.62
C LYS A 49 4.68 -0.44 -13.72
N GLY A 50 4.22 0.67 -13.15
CA GLY A 50 4.94 1.45 -12.14
C GLY A 50 4.83 0.79 -10.77
N LEU A 51 5.96 0.62 -10.09
CA LEU A 51 6.04 0.14 -8.70
C LEU A 51 6.78 1.17 -7.85
N ILE A 52 6.18 1.53 -6.71
CA ILE A 52 6.80 2.25 -5.60
C ILE A 52 6.33 1.61 -4.30
N ALA A 53 7.26 1.24 -3.42
CA ALA A 53 6.98 0.88 -2.04
C ALA A 53 8.02 1.53 -1.15
N ASN A 54 7.59 2.18 -0.07
CA ASN A 54 8.48 2.72 0.94
C ASN A 54 8.08 2.15 2.31
N LEU A 55 8.99 1.36 2.89
CA LEU A 55 8.89 0.88 4.26
C LEU A 55 9.90 1.63 5.11
N VAL A 56 9.44 2.43 6.06
CA VAL A 56 10.29 3.12 7.02
C VAL A 56 10.23 2.36 8.33
N ILE A 57 11.39 1.99 8.88
CA ILE A 57 11.50 1.32 10.18
C ILE A 57 12.55 2.08 10.98
N ASN A 58 12.20 2.64 12.13
CA ASN A 58 13.14 3.39 13.00
C ASN A 58 13.98 4.40 12.20
N ASN A 59 13.29 5.26 11.42
CA ASN A 59 13.87 6.29 10.54
C ASN A 59 14.75 5.79 9.38
N LYS A 60 14.82 4.48 9.14
CA LYS A 60 15.52 3.90 8.00
C LYS A 60 14.54 3.51 6.90
N GLU A 61 14.76 4.03 5.69
CA GLU A 61 13.94 3.72 4.52
C GLU A 61 14.41 2.46 3.78
N TYR A 62 13.44 1.62 3.43
CA TYR A 62 13.57 0.47 2.55
C TYR A 62 12.70 0.67 1.32
N ARG A 63 13.23 1.41 0.34
CA ARG A 63 12.50 1.75 -0.88
C ARG A 63 12.59 0.68 -1.97
N PHE A 64 11.47 0.23 -2.52
CA PHE A 64 11.39 -0.66 -3.68
C PHE A 64 10.68 0.08 -4.81
N ALA A 65 11.38 0.36 -5.90
CA ALA A 65 10.79 1.05 -7.02
C ALA A 65 11.31 0.51 -8.35
N THR A 66 10.51 0.62 -9.40
CA THR A 66 10.93 0.29 -10.79
C THR A 66 12.26 0.97 -11.15
N TYR A 67 12.38 2.27 -10.86
CA TYR A 67 13.61 3.04 -11.12
C TYR A 67 14.82 2.60 -10.29
N ASN A 68 14.63 1.84 -9.20
CA ASN A 68 15.71 1.25 -8.40
C ASN A 68 15.85 -0.27 -8.61
N ARG A 69 15.37 -0.76 -9.76
CA ARG A 69 15.42 -2.16 -10.21
C ARG A 69 14.67 -3.13 -9.29
N ALA A 70 13.69 -2.64 -8.53
CA ALA A 70 12.76 -3.52 -7.84
C ALA A 70 11.77 -4.13 -8.84
N LYS A 71 11.34 -5.37 -8.56
CA LYS A 71 10.33 -6.07 -9.37
C LYS A 71 9.40 -6.90 -8.51
N ILE A 72 8.16 -7.02 -8.95
CA ILE A 72 7.20 -7.99 -8.43
C ILE A 72 7.63 -9.39 -8.89
N LEU A 73 7.72 -10.33 -7.96
CA LEU A 73 7.95 -11.76 -8.21
C LEU A 73 6.66 -12.56 -8.20
N ASP A 74 5.72 -12.19 -7.32
CA ASP A 74 4.41 -12.80 -7.18
C ASP A 74 3.38 -11.72 -6.82
N GLU A 75 2.18 -11.85 -7.38
CA GLU A 75 1.04 -10.97 -7.19
C GLU A 75 -0.22 -11.82 -7.09
N LYS A 76 -1.01 -11.62 -6.03
CA LYS A 76 -2.33 -12.22 -5.88
C LYS A 76 -3.30 -11.16 -5.42
N LEU A 77 -4.33 -10.92 -6.21
CA LEU A 77 -5.33 -9.89 -5.95
C LEU A 77 -6.72 -10.51 -5.90
N ASN A 78 -7.45 -10.23 -4.83
CA ASN A 78 -8.89 -10.47 -4.69
C ASN A 78 -9.60 -9.11 -4.49
N GLY A 79 -10.93 -9.06 -4.60
CA GLY A 79 -11.71 -7.81 -4.43
C GLY A 79 -11.50 -7.12 -3.07
N SER A 80 -11.06 -7.86 -2.05
CA SER A 80 -10.79 -7.34 -0.69
C SER A 80 -9.37 -7.60 -0.18
N SER A 81 -8.47 -8.17 -0.99
CA SER A 81 -7.11 -8.49 -0.56
C SER A 81 -6.06 -8.35 -1.66
N ALA A 82 -4.85 -8.00 -1.25
CA ALA A 82 -3.70 -7.87 -2.13
C ALA A 82 -2.45 -8.44 -1.47
N SER A 83 -1.82 -9.40 -2.14
CA SER A 83 -0.56 -10.01 -1.73
C SER A 83 0.51 -9.77 -2.80
N TYR A 84 1.69 -9.34 -2.36
CA TYR A 84 2.83 -9.08 -3.22
C TYR A 84 4.12 -9.63 -2.63
N LEU A 85 4.96 -10.19 -3.51
CA LEU A 85 6.36 -10.47 -3.21
C LEU A 85 7.25 -9.61 -4.09
N ILE A 86 8.03 -8.72 -3.49
CA ILE A 86 8.86 -7.73 -4.17
C ILE A 86 10.34 -8.02 -3.94
N LYS A 87 11.15 -8.04 -5.00
CA LYS A 87 12.60 -8.22 -4.92
C LYS A 87 13.35 -6.96 -5.31
N LYS A 88 14.38 -6.61 -4.54
CA LYS A 88 15.40 -5.61 -4.90
C LYS A 88 16.78 -6.05 -4.41
N GLY A 89 17.63 -6.50 -5.33
CA GLY A 89 18.95 -7.04 -5.00
C GLY A 89 18.87 -8.19 -3.99
N LYS A 90 19.45 -7.99 -2.80
CA LYS A 90 19.45 -8.96 -1.68
C LYS A 90 18.21 -8.86 -0.77
N TYR A 91 17.34 -7.88 -1.01
CA TYR A 91 16.12 -7.66 -0.25
C TYR A 91 14.93 -8.34 -0.90
N LEU A 92 14.06 -8.89 -0.06
CA LEU A 92 12.72 -9.36 -0.40
C LEU A 92 11.73 -8.72 0.57
N LEU A 93 10.68 -8.10 0.04
CA LEU A 93 9.57 -7.56 0.81
C LEU A 93 8.31 -8.34 0.44
N GLN A 94 7.69 -8.96 1.42
CA GLN A 94 6.38 -9.57 1.30
C GLN A 94 5.34 -8.66 1.95
N ILE A 95 4.23 -8.47 1.27
CA ILE A 95 3.10 -7.65 1.68
C ILE A 95 1.86 -8.53 1.57
N ASP A 96 1.08 -8.62 2.64
CA ASP A 96 -0.22 -9.26 2.63
C ASP A 96 -1.24 -8.29 3.25
N ALA A 97 -2.10 -7.74 2.40
CA ALA A 97 -3.09 -6.74 2.78
C ALA A 97 -4.51 -7.28 2.61
N HIS A 98 -5.37 -6.99 3.57
CA HIS A 98 -6.79 -7.36 3.53
C HIS A 98 -7.67 -6.28 4.15
N SER A 99 -8.78 -5.95 3.50
CA SER A 99 -9.83 -5.09 4.04
C SER A 99 -10.85 -5.94 4.79
N THR A 100 -11.20 -5.59 6.02
CA THR A 100 -12.20 -6.31 6.83
C THR A 100 -13.62 -5.77 6.69
N SER A 101 -13.83 -4.66 5.97
CA SER A 101 -15.15 -4.05 5.78
C SER A 101 -15.55 -4.06 4.30
N GLN A 102 -16.35 -5.05 3.94
CA GLN A 102 -17.19 -5.04 2.74
C GLN A 102 -18.60 -4.64 3.22
N ILE A 103 -18.83 -3.35 3.45
CA ILE A 103 -20.18 -2.83 3.67
C ILE A 103 -20.37 -1.72 2.64
N ASP A 104 -21.29 -1.98 1.72
CA ASP A 104 -21.74 -1.05 0.70
C ASP A 104 -21.99 0.33 1.30
N LEU A 105 -21.44 1.35 0.64
CA LEU A 105 -21.72 2.76 0.93
C LEU A 105 -23.23 3.02 0.81
N VAL A 106 -23.95 2.96 1.93
CA VAL A 106 -25.26 3.60 2.04
C VAL A 106 -24.99 5.08 2.25
N SER A 107 -25.15 5.88 1.20
CA SER A 107 -25.03 7.33 1.26
C SER A 107 -25.94 7.92 2.36
N PRO A 108 -25.48 8.90 3.16
CA PRO A 108 -26.29 9.49 4.21
C PRO A 108 -27.49 10.26 3.65
N ARG A 109 -28.69 10.01 4.18
CA ARG A 109 -29.80 10.96 4.15
C ARG A 109 -29.87 11.66 5.51
N ASN A 110 -29.85 13.00 5.49
CA ASN A 110 -30.19 13.91 6.60
C ASN A 110 -29.12 14.22 7.67
N GLY A 111 -27.96 14.75 7.25
CA GLY A 111 -27.33 15.93 7.90
C GLY A 111 -27.05 15.91 9.41
N GLN A 112 -26.88 14.74 10.03
CA GLN A 112 -26.44 14.62 11.43
C GLN A 112 -25.12 13.87 11.49
N MET A 113 -24.16 14.48 12.20
CA MET A 113 -22.78 14.03 12.35
C MET A 113 -22.73 12.74 13.19
N ILE A 114 -22.97 11.61 12.51
CA ILE A 114 -22.59 10.25 12.91
C ILE A 114 -21.33 9.86 12.10
N GLU A 115 -20.48 10.85 11.75
CA GLU A 115 -19.43 10.72 10.74
C GLU A 115 -18.09 10.20 11.31
N GLN A 116 -17.81 10.38 12.61
CA GLN A 116 -16.49 10.06 13.16
C GLN A 116 -16.22 8.56 13.47
N ILE A 117 -17.24 7.69 13.48
CA ILE A 117 -17.11 6.36 14.11
C ILE A 117 -17.10 5.20 13.09
N LYS A 118 -17.44 5.43 11.81
CA LYS A 118 -17.41 4.39 10.77
C LYS A 118 -16.24 4.50 9.77
N GLU A 119 -15.54 5.63 9.73
CA GLU A 119 -14.42 5.89 8.81
C GLU A 119 -13.08 5.28 9.26
N GLY A 120 -13.10 4.40 10.27
CA GLY A 120 -11.94 3.63 10.67
C GLY A 120 -11.65 2.51 9.68
N LEU A 121 -10.99 2.84 8.57
CA LEU A 121 -10.15 1.98 7.73
C LEU A 121 -9.90 0.59 8.35
N SER A 122 -10.73 -0.40 8.08
CA SER A 122 -10.59 -1.72 8.70
C SER A 122 -9.60 -2.60 7.92
N GLY A 123 -8.60 -1.97 7.29
CA GLY A 123 -7.53 -2.64 6.57
C GLY A 123 -6.41 -3.08 7.50
N GLN A 124 -5.86 -4.26 7.24
CA GLN A 124 -4.61 -4.72 7.85
C GLN A 124 -3.58 -4.98 6.76
N ILE A 125 -2.31 -4.65 7.04
CA ILE A 125 -1.17 -4.93 6.17
C ILE A 125 -0.12 -5.67 6.98
N GLN A 126 0.13 -6.92 6.63
CA GLN A 126 1.24 -7.70 7.17
C GLN A 126 2.47 -7.51 6.29
N LEU A 127 3.60 -7.19 6.91
CA LEU A 127 4.86 -6.96 6.22
C LEU A 127 5.90 -7.96 6.70
N THR A 128 6.66 -8.52 5.77
CA THR A 128 7.88 -9.27 6.08
C THR A 128 9.01 -8.80 5.19
N LEU A 129 10.04 -8.23 5.77
CA LEU A 129 11.26 -7.82 5.07
C LEU A 129 12.39 -8.81 5.35
N LYS A 130 13.00 -9.32 4.29
CA LYS A 130 14.16 -10.21 4.35
C LYS A 130 15.38 -9.56 3.70
N TYR A 131 16.56 -9.82 4.26
CA TYR A 131 17.86 -9.55 3.65
C TYR A 131 18.68 -10.83 3.58
N LYS A 132 19.13 -11.22 2.38
CA LYS A 132 19.84 -12.51 2.16
C LYS A 132 19.07 -13.70 2.80
N ASN A 133 17.76 -13.77 2.55
CA ASN A 133 16.82 -14.78 3.06
C ASN A 133 16.60 -14.81 4.59
N LYS A 134 17.25 -13.94 5.36
CA LYS A 134 16.96 -13.77 6.80
C LYS A 134 15.89 -12.72 6.98
N ILE A 135 14.87 -13.00 7.77
CA ILE A 135 13.87 -12.00 8.19
C ILE A 135 14.59 -10.97 9.06
N ILE A 136 14.49 -9.71 8.67
CA ILE A 136 15.07 -8.57 9.40
C ILE A 136 13.99 -7.64 9.97
N TYR A 137 12.73 -7.81 9.54
CA TYR A 137 11.58 -7.11 10.08
C TYR A 137 10.30 -7.87 9.74
N GLN A 138 9.37 -7.93 10.69
CA GLN A 138 8.02 -8.45 10.51
C GLN A 138 7.06 -7.73 11.45
N ASP A 139 5.98 -7.18 10.91
CA ASP A 139 4.97 -6.48 11.71
C ASP A 139 3.62 -6.42 10.96
N THR A 140 2.58 -6.07 11.69
CA THR A 140 1.22 -5.86 11.18
C THR A 140 0.83 -4.40 11.39
N GLY A 141 0.54 -3.72 10.28
CA GLY A 141 -0.08 -2.41 10.26
C GLY A 141 -1.59 -2.55 10.33
N TYR A 142 -2.22 -1.72 11.15
CA TYR A 142 -3.66 -1.60 11.30
C TYR A 142 -4.13 -0.27 10.69
N HIS A 143 -5.44 -0.04 10.70
CA HIS A 143 -6.04 1.18 10.18
C HIS A 143 -5.57 1.52 8.75
N ALA A 144 -5.38 0.49 7.92
CA ALA A 144 -4.69 0.62 6.66
C ALA A 144 -5.61 1.12 5.54
N GLY A 145 -5.11 2.09 4.77
CA GLY A 145 -5.62 2.44 3.44
C GLY A 145 -5.39 1.30 2.48
N ILE A 146 -6.45 0.79 1.87
CA ILE A 146 -6.41 -0.27 0.86
C ILE A 146 -7.35 0.12 -0.27
N GLU A 147 -6.77 0.41 -1.44
CA GLU A 147 -7.51 0.63 -2.68
C GLU A 147 -7.06 -0.39 -3.71
N ILE A 148 -8.01 -1.14 -4.27
CA ILE A 148 -7.77 -2.14 -5.31
C ILE A 148 -8.74 -1.84 -6.46
N MET A 149 -8.23 -1.26 -7.54
CA MET A 149 -9.00 -1.03 -8.76
C MET A 149 -8.55 -2.00 -9.85
N LYS A 150 -9.49 -2.83 -10.31
CA LYS A 150 -9.36 -3.69 -11.50
C LYS A 150 -10.33 -3.24 -12.57
N LYS A 151 -9.91 -3.36 -13.83
CA LYS A 151 -10.76 -3.17 -15.00
C LYS A 151 -11.48 -4.47 -15.34
#